data_AF-A0A3D5YQP1-F1
#
_entry.id   AF-A0A3D5YQP1-F1
#
_cell.length_a   1.000
_cell.length_b   1.000
_cell.length_c   1.000
_cell.angle_alpha   90.00
_cell.angle_beta   90.00
_cell.angle_gamma   90.00
#
_symmetry.space_group_name_H-M   'P 1'
#
loop_
_entity.id
_entity.type
_entity.pdbx_description
1 polymer ?
#
loop_
_entity_poly.entity_id
_entity_poly.type
_entity_poly.pdbx_seq_one_letter_code
_entity_poly.pdbx_strand_id
1 'polypeptide(L)' 'MAKAKLVANKCDLCAERTNGVGPACIQMCPTDALRLVDSNQIESSIEKKRLQSALGLVNL' A
#
# COMPACT_ATOMS: atom_id res chain seq x y z
N MET A 1 7.28 31.06 31.20
CA MET A 1 7.57 29.65 30.86
C MET A 1 6.94 29.36 29.52
N ALA A 2 7.74 29.02 28.50
CA ALA A 2 7.20 28.70 27.18
C ALA A 2 6.48 27.35 27.21
N LYS A 3 5.28 27.30 26.61
CA LYS A 3 4.48 26.07 26.49
C LYS A 3 5.27 25.02 25.70
N ALA A 4 5.35 23.79 26.21
CA ALA A 4 6.03 22.70 25.53
C ALA A 4 5.36 22.38 24.18
N LYS A 5 6.15 22.23 23.12
CA LYS A 5 5.68 21.76 21.81
C LYS A 5 5.51 20.24 21.86
N LEU A 6 4.30 19.77 21.61
CA LEU A 6 4.00 18.34 21.44
C LEU A 6 3.95 18.02 19.95
N VAL A 7 4.63 16.95 19.52
CA VAL A 7 4.71 16.52 18.12
C VAL A 7 4.30 15.06 18.02
N ALA A 8 3.41 14.75 17.08
CA ALA A 8 3.03 13.38 16.74
C ALA A 8 3.58 13.03 15.35
N ASN A 9 4.36 11.94 15.28
CA ASN A 9 4.93 11.43 14.05
C ASN A 9 4.19 10.16 13.62
N LYS A 10 3.92 10.04 12.33
CA LYS A 10 3.31 8.85 11.70
C LYS A 10 4.02 8.53 10.39
N CYS A 11 3.76 7.35 9.83
CA CYS A 11 4.17 7.03 8.47
C CYS A 11 3.66 8.11 7.48
N ASP A 12 4.58 8.58 6.66
CA ASP A 12 4.40 9.62 5.65
C ASP A 12 4.57 9.07 4.23
N LEU A 13 4.71 7.74 4.09
CA LEU A 13 5.06 7.06 2.83
C LEU A 13 6.43 7.47 2.28
N CYS A 14 7.37 7.79 3.17
CA CYS A 14 8.71 8.25 2.82
C CYS A 14 8.68 9.52 1.95
N ALA A 15 7.88 10.52 2.35
CA ALA A 15 7.64 11.73 1.57
C ALA A 15 8.92 12.51 1.25
N GLU A 16 9.91 12.46 2.14
CA GLU A 16 11.19 13.17 1.99
C GLU A 16 12.24 12.37 1.20
N ARG A 17 11.96 11.12 0.81
CA ARG A 17 12.92 10.28 0.10
C ARG A 17 12.99 10.68 -1.37
N THR A 18 14.05 11.40 -1.72
CA THR A 18 14.35 11.81 -3.09
C THR A 18 14.75 10.62 -3.97
N ASN A 19 14.66 10.79 -5.29
CA ASN A 19 15.03 9.82 -6.33
C ASN A 19 14.00 8.73 -6.67
N GLY A 20 12.75 8.82 -6.17
CA GLY A 20 11.66 7.95 -6.63
C GLY A 20 11.84 6.46 -6.29
N VAL A 21 12.74 6.14 -5.36
CA VAL A 21 13.10 4.76 -4.99
C VAL A 21 11.99 4.04 -4.19
N GLY A 22 10.86 4.71 -3.93
CA GLY A 22 9.71 4.17 -3.21
C GLY A 22 9.92 4.03 -1.69
N PRO A 23 8.93 3.47 -0.96
CA PRO A 23 9.00 3.33 0.49
C PRO A 23 10.14 2.42 0.97
N ALA A 24 10.90 2.87 1.96
CA ALA A 24 12.06 2.12 2.49
C ALA A 24 11.66 0.76 3.10
N CYS A 25 10.48 0.68 3.73
CA CYS A 25 9.96 -0.56 4.32
C CYS A 25 9.67 -1.64 3.28
N ILE A 26 9.31 -1.26 2.05
CA ILE A 26 9.11 -2.20 0.94
C ILE A 26 10.47 -2.73 0.48
N GLN A 27 11.45 -1.84 0.27
CA GLN A 27 12.76 -2.22 -0.24
C GLN A 27 13.59 -3.12 0.67
N MET A 28 13.51 -2.90 2.00
CA MET A 28 14.24 -3.71 2.95
C MET A 28 13.52 -5.01 3.33
N CYS A 29 12.31 -5.26 2.83
CA CYS A 29 11.55 -6.44 3.21
C CYS A 29 12.16 -7.71 2.57
N PRO A 30 12.75 -8.64 3.33
CA PRO A 30 13.45 -9.79 2.77
C PRO A 30 12.51 -10.86 2.20
N THR A 31 11.22 -10.78 2.53
CA THR A 31 10.19 -11.75 2.14
C THR A 31 9.20 -11.18 1.12
N ASP A 32 9.43 -9.97 0.61
CA ASP A 32 8.52 -9.27 -0.30
C ASP A 32 7.07 -9.19 0.23
N ALA A 33 6.91 -9.11 1.55
CA ALA A 33 5.59 -9.10 2.20
C ALA A 33 4.80 -7.80 1.95
N LEU A 34 5.50 -6.70 1.66
CA LEU A 34 4.90 -5.38 1.47
C LEU A 34 4.97 -4.97 0.00
N ARG A 35 3.89 -4.38 -0.50
CA ARG A 35 3.82 -3.78 -1.83
C ARG A 35 3.02 -2.48 -1.79
N LEU A 36 3.41 -1.51 -2.62
CA LEU A 36 2.66 -0.27 -2.79
C LEU A 36 1.55 -0.50 -3.81
N VAL A 37 0.32 -0.17 -3.45
CA VAL A 37 -0.85 -0.26 -4.34
C VAL A 37 -1.52 1.09 -4.43
N ASP A 38 -2.00 1.43 -5.62
CA ASP A 38 -2.86 2.58 -5.86
C ASP A 38 -4.33 2.16 -6.02
N SER A 39 -5.21 3.14 -6.10
CA SER A 39 -6.66 2.91 -6.23
C SER A 39 -7.04 2.10 -7.47
N ASN A 40 -6.39 2.33 -8.61
CA ASN A 40 -6.69 1.60 -9.85
C ASN A 40 -6.33 0.11 -9.72
N GLN A 41 -5.21 -0.18 -9.07
CA GLN A 41 -4.81 -1.56 -8.77
C GLN A 41 -5.81 -2.26 -7.83
N ILE A 42 -6.34 -1.52 -6.85
CA ILE A 42 -7.37 -2.03 -5.94
C ILE A 42 -8.66 -2.34 -6.72
N GLU A 43 -9.12 -1.40 -7.54
CA GLU A 43 -10.33 -1.56 -8.36
C GLU A 43 -10.20 -2.75 -9.32
N SER A 44 -9.06 -2.86 -10.02
CA SER A 44 -8.78 -3.99 -10.90
C SER A 44 -8.77 -5.32 -10.13
N SER A 45 -8.21 -5.35 -8.92
CA SER A 45 -8.23 -6.54 -8.06
C SER A 45 -9.66 -6.92 -7.66
N ILE A 46 -10.52 -5.95 -7.35
CA ILE A 46 -11.93 -6.19 -7.00
C ILE A 46 -12.68 -6.77 -8.19
N GLU A 47 -12.54 -6.15 -9.36
CA GLU A 47 -13.17 -6.61 -10.61
C GLU A 47 -12.77 -8.05 -10.94
N LYS A 48 -11.46 -8.35 -10.93
CA LYS A 48 -10.95 -9.70 -11.19
C LYS A 48 -11.52 -10.74 -10.22
N LYS A 49 -11.58 -10.43 -8.93
CA LYS A 49 -12.16 -11.33 -7.93
C LYS A 49 -13.64 -11.59 -8.20
N ARG A 50 -14.42 -10.55 -8.54
CA ARG A 50 -15.85 -10.68 -8.89
C ARG A 50 -16.05 -11.57 -10.12
N LEU A 51 -15.27 -11.36 -11.17
CA LEU A 51 -15.31 -12.17 -12.38
C LEU A 51 -14.94 -13.64 -12.08
N GLN A 52 -13.88 -13.88 -11.32
CA GLN A 52 -13.48 -15.23 -10.92
C GLN A 52 -14.55 -15.94 -10.10
N SER A 53 -15.17 -15.26 -9.14
CA SER A 53 -16.29 -15.83 -8.37
C SER A 53 -17.48 -16.17 -9.26
N ALA A 54 -17.84 -15.29 -10.20
CA ALA A 54 -18.93 -15.54 -11.14
C ALA A 54 -18.63 -16.73 -12.07
N LEU A 55 -17.41 -16.79 -12.63
CA LEU A 55 -16.97 -17.88 -13.52
C LEU A 55 -16.88 -19.23 -12.79
N GLY A 56 -16.46 -19.23 -11.52
CA GLY A 56 -16.39 -20.45 -10.70
C GLY A 56 -17.75 -21.10 -10.44
N LEU A 57 -18.85 -20.34 -10.52
CA LEU A 57 -20.22 -20.86 -10.42
C LEU A 57 -20.71 -21.52 -11.70
N VAL A 58 -20.14 -21.18 -12.86
CA VAL A 58 -20.55 -21.70 -14.18
C VAL A 58 -19.80 -22.98 -14.54
N ASN A 59 -18.71 -23.29 -13.83
CA ASN A 59 -17.91 -24.51 -13.99
C ASN A 59 -18.23 -25.60 -12.93
N LEU A 60 -19.36 -25.45 -12.21
CA LEU A 60 -20.00 -26.48 -11.37
C LEU A 60 -21.21 -27.04 -12.13
#